data_AF-A0A919NUZ0-F1
#
_entry.id   AF-A0A919NUZ0-F1
#
_cell.length_a   1.000
_cell.length_b   1.000
_cell.length_c   1.000
_cell.angle_alpha   90.00
_cell.angle_beta   90.00
_cell.angle_gamma   90.00
#
_symmetry.space_group_name_H-M   'P 1'
#
loop_
_entity.id
_entity.type
_entity.pdbx_description
1 polymer ?
#
loop_
_entity_poly.entity_id
_entity_poly.type
_entity_poly.pdbx_seq_one_letter_code
_entity_poly.pdbx_strand_id
1 'polypeptide(L)'
;MGIDIPTDEVRAHARDVDEVSRMLDEARGAASYIRASSSAYGHLVGPLFTNTYLNPHGEEAIASYRKAVDGMQALADLLRAMADDYDHSDERAAERLRGTR
;
A
#
# COMPACT_ATOMS: atom_id res chain seq x y z
N MET A 1 -6.49 32.88 -9.44
CA MET A 1 -5.46 31.89 -9.77
C MET A 1 -6.03 30.55 -9.34
N GLY A 2 -6.45 29.71 -10.29
CA GLY A 2 -6.98 28.37 -9.99
C GLY A 2 -5.82 27.38 -9.90
N ILE A 3 -5.93 26.41 -8.99
CA ILE A 3 -5.03 25.26 -8.98
C ILE A 3 -5.60 24.30 -10.02
N ASP A 4 -4.85 24.07 -11.09
CA ASP A 4 -5.14 23.07 -12.11
C ASP A 4 -4.50 21.75 -11.66
N ILE A 5 -5.32 20.73 -11.39
CA ILE A 5 -4.83 19.40 -11.03
C ILE A 5 -5.06 18.47 -12.23
N PRO A 6 -4.01 17.91 -12.82
CA PRO A 6 -4.16 16.92 -13.89
C PRO A 6 -4.68 15.61 -13.30
N THR A 7 -6.00 15.42 -13.27
CA THR A 7 -6.67 14.27 -12.65
C THR A 7 -6.24 12.93 -13.25
N ASP A 8 -5.88 12.90 -14.53
CA ASP A 8 -5.29 11.73 -15.19
C ASP A 8 -3.92 11.33 -14.61
N GLU A 9 -3.06 12.31 -14.29
CA GLU A 9 -1.77 12.04 -13.64
C GLU A 9 -1.97 11.56 -12.20
N VAL A 10 -2.96 12.11 -11.49
CA VAL A 10 -3.33 11.64 -10.14
C VAL A 10 -3.81 10.18 -10.19
N ARG A 11 -4.63 9.82 -11.19
CA ARG A 11 -5.06 8.43 -11.41
C ARG A 11 -3.91 7.52 -11.81
N ALA A 12 -2.94 8.00 -12.58
CA ALA A 12 -1.72 7.26 -12.88
C ALA A 12 -0.91 7.00 -11.59
N HIS A 13 -0.73 8.02 -10.75
CA HIS A 13 -0.05 7.87 -9.47
C HIS A 13 -0.76 6.87 -8.54
N ALA A 14 -2.09 6.87 -8.51
CA ALA A 14 -2.86 5.87 -7.75
C ALA A 14 -2.56 4.43 -8.20
N ARG A 15 -2.32 4.21 -9.50
CA ARG A 15 -1.92 2.89 -10.04
C ARG A 15 -0.50 2.51 -9.62
N ASP A 16 0.42 3.47 -9.59
CA ASP A 16 1.78 3.22 -9.10
C ASP A 16 1.77 2.83 -7.62
N VAL A 17 0.93 3.49 -6.82
CA VAL A 17 0.75 3.16 -5.39
C VAL A 17 0.16 1.76 -5.21
N ASP A 18 -0.82 1.36 -6.02
CA ASP A 18 -1.35 -0.01 -6.03
C ASP A 18 -0.26 -1.04 -6.36
N GLU A 19 0.60 -0.73 -7.32
CA GLU A 19 1.69 -1.63 -7.72
C GLU A 19 2.69 -1.82 -6.57
N VAL A 20 3.03 -0.75 -5.85
CA VAL A 20 3.85 -0.85 -4.64
C VAL A 20 3.16 -1.68 -3.57
N SER A 21 1.85 -1.50 -3.37
CA SER A 21 1.06 -2.33 -2.44
C SER A 21 1.15 -3.81 -2.80
N ARG A 22 1.02 -4.15 -4.09
CA ARG A 22 1.15 -5.51 -4.59
C ARG A 22 2.53 -6.10 -4.32
N MET A 23 3.60 -5.33 -4.55
CA MET A 23 4.97 -5.76 -4.25
C MET A 23 5.20 -6.02 -2.75
N LEU A 24 4.63 -5.19 -1.88
CA LEU A 24 4.69 -5.37 -0.44
C LEU A 24 3.92 -6.64 0.01
N ASP A 25 2.78 -6.92 -0.60
CA ASP A 25 2.01 -8.14 -0.31
C ASP A 25 2.75 -9.40 -0.77
N GLU A 26 3.42 -9.35 -1.92
CA GLU A 26 4.29 -10.41 -2.41
C GLU A 26 5.48 -10.64 -1.46
N ALA A 27 6.14 -9.56 -1.00
CA ALA A 27 7.21 -9.63 -0.03
C ALA A 27 6.76 -10.23 1.31
N ARG A 28 5.56 -9.86 1.79
CA ARG A 28 4.92 -10.47 2.98
C ARG A 28 4.71 -11.97 2.78
N GLY A 29 4.20 -12.35 1.61
CA GLY A 29 3.99 -13.74 1.21
C GLY A 29 5.29 -14.52 1.29
N ALA A 30 6.35 -14.01 0.67
CA ALA A 30 7.69 -14.61 0.73
C ALA A 30 8.22 -14.72 2.17
N ALA A 31 8.09 -13.66 2.98
CA ALA A 31 8.52 -13.65 4.37
C ALA A 31 7.80 -14.71 5.22
N SER A 32 6.51 -14.95 4.95
CA SER A 32 5.71 -15.97 5.66
C SER A 32 6.22 -17.41 5.43
N TYR A 33 6.94 -17.66 4.34
CA TYR A 33 7.58 -18.96 4.09
C TYR A 33 8.92 -19.12 4.82
N ILE A 34 9.52 -18.03 5.29
CA ILE A 34 10.80 -18.05 5.99
C ILE A 34 10.52 -18.24 7.49
N ARG A 35 10.18 -19.48 7.88
CA ARG A 35 10.16 -19.86 9.29
C ARG A 35 11.53 -20.41 9.68
N ALA A 36 12.15 -19.85 10.72
CA ALA A 36 13.45 -20.32 11.17
C ALA A 36 13.32 -21.75 11.70
N SER A 37 13.94 -22.71 11.00
CA SER A 37 14.01 -24.10 11.42
C SER A 37 15.06 -24.27 12.50
N SER A 38 14.69 -24.89 13.62
CA SER A 38 15.61 -25.19 14.73
C SER A 38 16.79 -26.09 14.31
N SER A 39 16.62 -26.86 13.23
CA SER A 39 17.67 -27.75 12.70
C SER A 39 18.92 -27.01 12.22
N ALA A 40 18.77 -25.76 11.73
CA ALA A 40 19.91 -24.94 11.27
C ALA A 40 20.77 -24.42 12.42
N TYR A 41 20.25 -24.43 13.65
CA TYR A 41 20.87 -23.84 14.84
C TYR A 41 21.18 -24.89 15.93
N GLY A 42 21.15 -26.17 15.58
CA GLY A 42 21.43 -27.29 16.48
C GLY A 42 20.28 -27.64 17.41
N HIS A 43 20.21 -28.89 17.87
CA HIS A 43 19.04 -29.41 18.60
C HIS A 43 18.82 -28.83 20.00
N LEU A 44 19.89 -28.47 20.71
CA LEU A 44 19.82 -27.95 22.09
C LEU A 44 19.48 -26.46 22.15
N VAL A 45 20.17 -25.64 21.34
CA VAL A 45 20.05 -24.18 21.37
C VAL A 45 19.08 -23.68 20.30
N GLY A 46 18.90 -24.44 19.22
CA GLY A 46 18.07 -24.05 18.08
C GLY A 46 16.64 -23.70 18.45
N PRO A 47 15.89 -24.54 19.19
CA PRO A 47 14.52 -24.19 19.58
C PRO A 47 14.44 -22.90 20.40
N LEU A 48 15.42 -22.65 21.28
CA LEU A 48 15.45 -21.46 22.13
C LEU A 48 15.70 -20.20 21.29
N PHE A 49 16.63 -20.25 20.34
CA PHE A 49 16.94 -19.12 19.47
C PHE A 49 15.86 -18.89 18.40
N THR A 50 15.36 -19.95 17.77
CA THR A 50 14.34 -19.83 16.72
C THR A 50 12.98 -19.42 17.26
N ASN A 51 12.53 -20.00 18.37
CA ASN A 51 11.17 -19.75 18.87
C ASN A 51 11.08 -18.50 19.73
N THR A 52 12.12 -18.16 20.48
CA THR A 52 12.07 -17.02 21.41
C THR A 52 12.58 -15.73 20.76
N TYR A 53 13.41 -15.81 19.73
CA TYR A 53 14.01 -14.63 19.12
C TYR A 53 13.64 -14.48 17.64
N LEU A 54 14.06 -15.42 16.77
CA LEU A 54 13.94 -15.23 15.32
C LEU A 54 12.50 -15.22 14.81
N ASN A 55 11.69 -16.22 15.19
CA ASN A 55 10.32 -16.34 14.70
C ASN A 55 9.44 -15.16 15.16
N PRO A 56 9.47 -14.71 16.44
CA PRO A 56 8.73 -13.51 16.85
C PRO A 56 9.07 -12.25 16.05
N HIS A 57 10.37 -12.00 15.77
CA HIS A 57 10.78 -10.87 14.94
C HIS A 57 10.33 -11.04 13.47
N GLY A 58 10.30 -12.27 12.96
CA GLY A 58 9.72 -12.59 11.65
C GLY A 58 8.24 -12.26 11.56
N GLU A 59 7.45 -12.63 12.58
CA GLU A 59 6.02 -12.32 12.67
C GLU A 59 5.77 -10.81 12.76
N GLU A 60 6.60 -10.07 13.51
CA GLU A 60 6.52 -8.60 13.59
C GLU A 60 6.80 -7.93 12.23
N ALA A 61 7.77 -8.44 11.48
CA ALA A 61 8.06 -7.97 10.13
C ALA A 61 6.87 -8.24 9.18
N ILE A 62 6.29 -9.46 9.22
CA ILE A 62 5.09 -9.82 8.44
C ILE A 62 3.92 -8.90 8.77
N ALA A 63 3.68 -8.61 10.05
CA ALA A 63 2.64 -7.69 10.50
C ALA A 63 2.88 -6.25 9.99
N SER A 64 4.14 -5.82 9.95
CA SER A 64 4.52 -4.50 9.43
C SER A 64 4.26 -4.39 7.93
N TYR A 65 4.57 -5.43 7.14
CA TYR A 65 4.23 -5.47 5.72
C TYR A 65 2.72 -5.38 5.49
N ARG A 66 1.92 -6.10 6.29
CA ARG A 66 0.45 -6.01 6.18
C ARG A 66 -0.06 -4.59 6.39
N LYS A 67 0.43 -3.89 7.43
CA LYS A 67 0.06 -2.48 7.66
C LYS A 67 0.48 -1.58 6.49
N ALA A 68 1.64 -1.85 5.89
CA ALA A 68 2.10 -1.09 4.73
C ALA A 68 1.20 -1.31 3.50
N VAL A 69 0.79 -2.55 3.22
CA VAL A 69 -0.18 -2.90 2.16
C VAL A 69 -1.49 -2.14 2.37
N ASP A 70 -2.07 -2.23 3.56
CA ASP A 70 -3.33 -1.57 3.91
C ASP A 70 -3.22 -0.03 3.74
N GLY A 71 -2.10 0.56 4.18
CA GLY A 71 -1.85 1.99 4.06
C GLY A 71 -1.67 2.47 2.62
N MET A 72 -1.01 1.68 1.77
CA MET A 72 -0.85 2.01 0.35
C MET A 72 -2.19 1.89 -0.40
N GLN A 73 -3.01 0.88 -0.11
CA GLN A 73 -4.34 0.76 -0.71
C GLN A 73 -5.22 1.96 -0.34
N ALA A 74 -5.23 2.35 0.93
CA ALA A 74 -5.96 3.53 1.38
C ALA A 74 -5.47 4.83 0.69
N LEU A 75 -4.15 4.96 0.47
CA LEU A 75 -3.59 6.10 -0.26
C LEU A 75 -4.04 6.12 -1.73
N ALA A 76 -4.01 4.97 -2.42
CA ALA A 76 -4.48 4.87 -3.79
C ALA A 76 -5.97 5.26 -3.92
N ASP A 77 -6.80 4.82 -2.98
CA ASP A 77 -8.22 5.19 -2.93
C ASP A 77 -8.45 6.68 -2.68
N LEU A 78 -7.66 7.30 -1.81
CA LEU A 78 -7.70 8.75 -1.58
C LEU A 78 -7.31 9.54 -2.83
N LEU A 79 -6.31 9.07 -3.59
CA LEU A 79 -5.90 9.71 -4.85
C LEU A 79 -7.02 9.63 -5.90
N ARG A 80 -7.69 8.48 -6.02
CA ARG A 80 -8.86 8.34 -6.91
C ARG A 80 -10.00 9.27 -6.51
N ALA A 81 -10.33 9.30 -5.21
CA ALA A 81 -11.38 10.17 -4.69
C ALA A 81 -11.08 11.65 -4.95
N MET A 82 -9.81 12.06 -4.76
CA MET A 82 -9.37 13.41 -5.11
C MET A 82 -9.57 13.70 -6.60
N ALA A 83 -9.15 12.80 -7.49
CA ALA A 83 -9.32 12.98 -8.94
C ALA A 83 -10.81 13.12 -9.33
N ASP A 84 -11.68 12.29 -8.75
CA ASP A 84 -13.12 12.32 -9.03
C ASP A 84 -13.77 13.62 -8.52
N ASP A 85 -13.37 14.12 -7.35
CA ASP A 85 -13.86 15.41 -6.80
C ASP A 85 -13.48 16.61 -7.68
N TYR A 86 -12.27 16.59 -8.26
CA TYR A 86 -11.81 17.64 -9.16
C TYR A 86 -12.55 17.61 -10.50
N ASP A 87 -12.64 16.45 -11.15
CA ASP A 87 -13.39 16.30 -12.41
C ASP A 87 -14.85 16.76 -12.24
N HIS A 88 -15.49 16.36 -11.15
CA HIS A 88 -16.88 16.74 -10.89
C HIS A 88 -17.05 18.24 -10.62
N SER A 89 -16.06 18.86 -9.99
CA SER A 89 -16.06 20.31 -9.76
C SER A 89 -15.89 21.10 -11.06
N ASP A 90 -15.02 20.61 -11.95
CA ASP A 90 -14.76 21.20 -13.26
C ASP A 90 -15.95 21.03 -14.21
N GLU A 91 -16.59 19.86 -14.24
CA GLU A 91 -17.82 19.63 -15.01
C GLU A 91 -18.94 20.61 -14.59
N ARG A 92 -19.19 20.73 -13.28
CA ARG A 92 -20.19 21.68 -12.75
C ARG A 92 -19.85 23.13 -13.06
N ALA A 93 -18.57 23.49 -13.11
CA ALA A 93 -18.15 24.84 -13.52
C ALA A 93 -18.39 25.06 -15.01
N ALA A 94 -18.06 24.08 -15.86
CA ALA A 94 -18.28 24.12 -17.30
C ALA A 94 -19.77 24.18 -17.67
N GLU A 95 -20.64 23.47 -16.96
CA GLU A 95 -22.10 23.55 -17.13
C GLU A 95 -22.65 24.94 -16.83
N ARG A 96 -22.23 25.56 -15.71
CA ARG A 96 -22.62 26.93 -15.35
C ARG A 96 -22.18 27.96 -16.39
N LEU A 97 -20.99 27.79 -16.96
CA LEU A 97 -20.48 28.65 -18.04
C LEU A 97 -21.23 28.45 -19.36
N ARG A 98 -21.71 27.23 -19.65
CA ARG A 98 -22.54 26.95 -20.84
C ARG A 98 -23.95 27.51 -20.70
N GLY A 99 -24.55 27.44 -19.51
CA GLY A 99 -25.91 27.96 -19.25
C GLY A 99 -26.02 29.48 -19.15
N THR A 100 -24.90 30.21 -19.17
CA THR A 100 -24.86 31.69 -19.16
C THR A 100 -24.69 32.31 -20.54
N ARG A 101 -24.61 31.50 -21.61
CA ARG A 101 -24.65 31.91 -23.02
C ARG A 101 -26.03 31.66 -23.62
#